data_AF-A0A4Y8V5W2-F1
#
_entry.id   AF-A0A4Y8V5W2-F1
#
_cell.length_a   1.000
_cell.length_b   1.000
_cell.length_c   1.000
_cell.angle_alpha   90.00
_cell.angle_beta   90.00
_cell.angle_gamma   90.00
#
_symmetry.space_group_name_H-M   'P 1'
#
loop_
_entity.id
_entity.type
_entity.pdbx_description
1 polymer ?
#
loop_
_entity_poly.entity_id
_entity_poly.type
_entity_poly.pdbx_seq_one_letter_code
_entity_poly.pdbx_strand_id
1 'polypeptide(L)'
;MSTKAKVVPAKKSIATKPAPIKPPKEQPPELSIKVIKSAETTSLTGTGVLGYEIGTDEAGETHYRITANNAGGFFSGEWVSWPAIYGVCNGHTQITSILFRALFKGKSVNTAGFLMAVLQQEGLVQRVPGKTRLYALTEAGRKKAA
;
A
#
# COMPACT_ATOMS: atom_id res chain seq x y z
N MET A 1 -38.03 18.52 54.80
CA MET A 1 -38.96 17.78 53.92
C MET A 1 -39.14 18.57 52.62
N SER A 2 -39.11 17.85 51.50
CA SER A 2 -39.56 18.23 50.15
C SER A 2 -38.73 19.23 49.32
N THR A 3 -37.76 18.61 48.65
CA THR A 3 -37.32 18.83 47.26
C THR A 3 -38.33 19.53 46.33
N LYS A 4 -37.84 20.53 45.55
CA LYS A 4 -38.44 20.93 44.27
C LYS A 4 -37.38 20.90 43.17
N ALA A 5 -37.68 20.12 42.13
CA ALA A 5 -36.87 19.89 40.96
C ALA A 5 -36.69 21.16 40.12
N LYS A 6 -35.47 21.36 39.61
CA LYS A 6 -35.14 22.40 38.64
C LYS A 6 -35.21 21.79 37.24
N VAL A 7 -36.17 22.27 36.46
CA VAL A 7 -36.40 21.93 35.05
C VAL A 7 -35.23 22.40 34.19
N VAL A 8 -34.75 21.51 33.32
CA VAL A 8 -33.75 21.76 32.28
C VAL A 8 -34.45 22.33 31.03
N PRO A 9 -33.99 23.43 30.41
CA PRO A 9 -34.49 23.82 29.10
C PRO A 9 -33.65 23.19 27.98
N ALA A 10 -34.34 22.53 27.05
CA ALA A 10 -33.82 22.00 25.80
C ALA A 10 -33.30 23.10 24.87
N LYS A 11 -32.18 22.87 24.18
CA LYS A 11 -31.74 23.66 23.02
C LYS A 11 -31.42 22.76 21.82
N LYS A 12 -32.36 22.81 20.87
CA LYS A 12 -32.26 22.84 19.40
C LYS A 12 -31.25 21.92 18.68
N SER A 13 -31.85 20.96 17.99
CA SER A 13 -31.35 20.26 16.80
C SER A 13 -30.96 21.24 15.68
N ILE A 14 -29.79 21.04 15.08
CA ILE A 14 -29.42 21.63 13.79
C ILE A 14 -29.35 20.50 12.77
N ALA A 15 -30.28 20.52 11.83
CA ALA A 15 -30.31 19.65 10.67
C ALA A 15 -29.14 20.01 9.73
N THR A 16 -28.34 19.02 9.33
CA THR A 16 -27.39 19.16 8.23
C THR A 16 -27.92 18.39 7.02
N LYS A 17 -28.20 19.14 5.96
CA LYS A 17 -28.61 18.67 4.63
C LYS A 17 -27.55 17.71 4.05
N PRO A 18 -27.91 16.52 3.52
CA PRO A 18 -26.91 15.66 2.88
C PRO A 18 -26.45 16.27 1.56
N ALA A 19 -25.13 16.28 1.35
CA ALA A 19 -24.50 16.66 0.09
C ALA A 19 -24.84 15.65 -1.02
N PRO A 20 -24.82 16.05 -2.31
CA PRO A 20 -25.19 15.17 -3.41
C PRO A 20 -24.24 13.97 -3.53
N ILE A 21 -24.79 12.77 -3.42
CA ILE A 21 -24.09 11.50 -3.60
C ILE A 21 -23.65 11.44 -5.07
N LYS A 22 -22.34 11.55 -5.32
CA LYS A 22 -21.77 11.26 -6.64
C LYS A 22 -22.02 9.77 -6.95
N PRO A 23 -22.36 9.39 -8.20
CA PRO A 23 -22.57 8.00 -8.55
C PRO A 23 -21.29 7.18 -8.25
N PRO A 24 -21.43 5.93 -7.77
CA PRO A 24 -20.27 5.08 -7.47
C PRO A 24 -19.40 4.96 -8.72
N LYS A 25 -18.13 5.35 -8.61
CA LYS A 25 -17.14 4.95 -9.61
C LYS A 25 -17.07 3.44 -9.57
N GLU A 26 -17.29 2.82 -10.72
CA GLU A 26 -17.13 1.39 -10.98
C GLU A 26 -15.78 0.94 -10.41
N GLN A 27 -15.82 0.40 -9.20
CA GLN A 27 -14.66 -0.15 -8.51
C GLN A 27 -14.50 -1.56 -9.11
N PRO A 28 -13.33 -1.90 -9.68
CA PRO A 28 -13.07 -3.26 -10.14
C PRO A 28 -13.41 -4.26 -9.02
N PRO A 29 -13.84 -5.49 -9.35
CA PRO A 29 -14.27 -6.49 -8.36
C PRO A 29 -13.29 -6.50 -7.20
N GLU A 30 -13.78 -6.25 -5.99
CA GLU A 30 -12.94 -6.25 -4.78
C GLU A 30 -12.35 -7.65 -4.65
N LEU A 31 -11.11 -7.83 -5.10
CA LEU A 31 -10.38 -9.05 -4.90
C LEU A 31 -10.35 -9.33 -3.40
N SER A 32 -10.94 -10.46 -2.99
CA SER A 32 -10.99 -10.89 -1.60
C SER A 32 -9.60 -11.37 -1.19
N ILE A 33 -8.73 -10.41 -0.86
CA ILE A 33 -7.34 -10.67 -0.47
C ILE A 33 -7.30 -10.91 1.03
N LYS A 34 -6.92 -12.12 1.44
CA LYS A 34 -6.67 -12.47 2.83
C LYS A 34 -5.26 -12.06 3.22
N VAL A 35 -5.13 -11.18 4.21
CA VAL A 35 -3.81 -10.78 4.74
C VAL A 35 -3.16 -11.98 5.43
N ILE A 36 -1.94 -12.31 5.01
CA ILE A 36 -1.13 -13.40 5.58
C ILE A 36 0.04 -12.87 6.40
N LYS A 37 0.47 -11.63 6.15
CA LYS A 37 1.55 -10.97 6.90
C LYS A 37 1.32 -9.46 6.94
N SER A 38 1.58 -8.87 8.09
CA SER A 38 1.65 -7.42 8.31
C SER A 38 2.97 -7.12 8.99
N ALA A 39 3.73 -6.16 8.47
CA ALA A 39 5.09 -5.87 8.92
C ALA A 39 5.50 -4.44 8.56
N GLU A 40 6.69 -4.07 9.02
CA GLU A 40 7.29 -2.75 8.77
C GLU A 40 8.65 -2.88 8.08
N THR A 41 9.02 -1.85 7.32
CA THR A 41 10.35 -1.72 6.71
C THR A 41 10.77 -0.25 6.65
N THR A 42 12.08 -0.01 6.57
CA THR A 42 12.61 1.32 6.36
C THR A 42 12.48 1.71 4.88
N SER A 43 12.13 2.97 4.60
CA SER A 43 12.14 3.51 3.25
C SER A 43 13.54 3.45 2.62
N LEU A 44 13.62 3.43 1.28
CA LEU A 44 14.91 3.34 0.57
C LEU A 44 15.88 4.50 0.87
N THR A 45 15.35 5.64 1.32
CA THR A 45 16.10 6.83 1.72
C THR A 45 16.55 6.78 3.17
N GLY A 46 16.08 5.82 3.97
CA GLY A 46 16.40 5.71 5.40
C GLY A 46 15.66 6.69 6.30
N THR A 47 14.74 7.49 5.76
CA THR A 47 14.12 8.62 6.47
C THR A 47 12.82 8.28 7.17
N GLY A 48 12.23 7.11 6.89
CA GLY A 48 10.92 6.74 7.39
C GLY A 48 10.71 5.24 7.51
N VAL A 49 9.72 4.87 8.31
CA VAL A 49 9.20 3.52 8.47
C VAL A 49 7.89 3.43 7.68
N LEU A 50 7.79 2.35 6.91
CA LEU A 50 6.67 2.00 6.05
C LEU A 50 6.00 0.76 6.65
N GLY A 51 4.69 0.86 6.89
CA GLY A 51 3.86 -0.31 7.14
C GLY A 51 3.43 -0.92 5.81
N TYR A 52 3.48 -2.24 5.71
CA TYR A 52 3.03 -2.97 4.53
C TYR A 52 2.35 -4.28 4.93
N GLU A 53 1.57 -4.79 3.98
CA GLU A 53 0.93 -6.09 4.12
C GLU A 53 1.18 -6.95 2.89
N ILE A 54 1.22 -8.25 3.15
CA ILE A 54 1.22 -9.29 2.14
C ILE A 54 -0.07 -10.08 2.32
N GLY A 55 -0.78 -10.26 1.23
CA GLY A 55 -2.02 -11.03 1.19
C GLY A 55 -1.98 -12.10 0.12
N THR A 56 -2.97 -12.98 0.17
CA THR A 56 -3.21 -13.99 -0.85
C THR A 56 -4.66 -13.91 -1.30
N ASP A 57 -4.88 -13.97 -2.61
CA ASP A 57 -6.23 -14.05 -3.18
C ASP A 57 -6.76 -15.50 -3.19
N GLU A 58 -7.97 -15.69 -3.70
CA GLU A 58 -8.60 -17.01 -3.80
C GLU A 58 -7.87 -17.95 -4.78
N ALA A 59 -7.13 -17.40 -5.74
CA ALA A 59 -6.32 -18.15 -6.69
C ALA A 59 -4.94 -18.56 -6.11
N GLY A 60 -4.60 -18.11 -4.90
CA GLY A 60 -3.31 -18.37 -4.28
C GLY A 60 -2.22 -17.37 -4.68
N GLU A 61 -2.53 -16.33 -5.45
CA GLU A 61 -1.58 -15.30 -5.84
C GLU A 61 -1.19 -14.43 -4.66
N THR A 62 0.10 -14.11 -4.55
CA THR A 62 0.62 -13.22 -3.49
C THR A 62 0.47 -11.77 -3.91
N HIS A 63 -0.09 -10.92 -3.04
CA HIS A 63 -0.31 -9.50 -3.26
C HIS A 63 0.42 -8.67 -2.21
N TYR A 64 0.81 -7.45 -2.57
CA TYR A 64 1.52 -6.51 -1.70
C TYR A 64 0.78 -5.17 -1.67
N ARG A 65 0.69 -4.54 -0.50
CA ARG A 65 0.24 -3.15 -0.38
C ARG A 65 1.00 -2.37 0.68
N ILE A 66 1.01 -1.05 0.54
CA ILE A 66 1.47 -0.14 1.58
C ILE A 66 0.29 0.23 2.47
N THR A 67 0.46 0.18 3.79
CA THR A 67 -0.60 0.47 4.76
C THR A 67 -0.30 1.69 5.62
N ALA A 68 0.98 2.04 5.82
CA ALA A 68 1.37 3.19 6.60
C ALA A 68 2.70 3.80 6.13
N ASN A 69 2.90 5.08 6.42
CA ASN A 69 4.15 5.80 6.23
C ASN A 69 4.28 6.88 7.30
N ASN A 70 5.31 6.81 8.15
CA ASN A 70 5.50 7.75 9.27
C ASN A 70 6.33 9.00 8.92
N ALA A 71 7.01 9.02 7.77
CA ALA A 71 7.84 10.16 7.35
C ALA A 71 7.09 11.20 6.50
N GLY A 72 5.77 11.06 6.39
CA GLY A 72 4.93 11.92 5.57
C GLY A 72 5.01 11.63 4.07
N GLY A 73 4.14 12.29 3.30
CA GLY A 73 3.98 12.05 1.86
C GLY A 73 2.95 10.96 1.54
N PHE A 74 2.30 11.10 0.38
CA PHE A 74 1.21 10.24 -0.04
C PHE A 74 1.70 8.84 -0.44
N PHE A 75 0.85 7.83 -0.28
CA PHE A 75 1.02 6.49 -0.85
C PHE A 75 -0.34 5.96 -1.35
N SER A 76 -0.31 4.91 -2.16
CA SER A 76 -1.50 4.13 -2.51
C SER A 76 -1.57 2.87 -1.66
N GLY A 77 -2.75 2.58 -1.10
CA GLY A 77 -3.06 1.31 -0.42
C GLY A 77 -3.56 0.22 -1.37
N GLU A 78 -3.40 0.43 -2.68
CA GLU A 78 -3.76 -0.52 -3.72
C GLU A 78 -2.92 -1.80 -3.59
N TRP A 79 -3.60 -2.94 -3.70
CA TRP A 79 -2.95 -4.24 -3.79
C TRP A 79 -2.36 -4.45 -5.17
N VAL A 80 -1.12 -4.93 -5.22
CA VAL A 80 -0.44 -5.28 -6.47
C VAL A 80 0.01 -6.74 -6.39
N SER A 81 -0.36 -7.54 -7.41
CA SER A 81 -0.03 -8.95 -7.45
C SER A 81 1.44 -9.19 -7.79
N TRP A 82 2.01 -10.27 -7.26
CA TRP A 82 3.38 -10.70 -7.56
C TRP A 82 3.59 -10.92 -9.07
N PRO A 83 2.67 -11.56 -9.83
CA PRO A 83 2.81 -11.69 -11.28
C PRO A 83 2.98 -10.34 -11.99
N ALA A 84 2.22 -9.31 -11.59
CA ALA A 84 2.36 -7.97 -12.18
C ALA A 84 3.71 -7.32 -11.84
N ILE A 85 4.15 -7.45 -10.58
CA ILE A 85 5.46 -6.96 -10.13
C ILE A 85 6.60 -7.68 -10.85
N TYR A 86 6.50 -9.00 -10.95
CA TYR A 86 7.51 -9.82 -11.63
C TYR A 86 7.55 -9.49 -13.12
N GLY A 87 6.39 -9.34 -13.77
CA GLY A 87 6.30 -9.00 -15.20
C GLY A 87 7.05 -7.72 -15.56
N VAL A 88 7.01 -6.69 -14.72
CA VAL A 88 7.78 -5.45 -14.95
C VAL A 88 9.26 -5.54 -14.56
N CYS A 89 9.64 -6.52 -13.73
CA CYS A 89 11.04 -6.76 -13.38
C CYS A 89 11.75 -7.69 -14.35
N ASN A 90 11.03 -8.67 -14.90
CA ASN A 90 11.59 -9.73 -15.70
C ASN A 90 12.22 -9.17 -16.99
N GLY A 91 13.38 -9.70 -17.38
CA GLY A 91 14.16 -9.19 -18.50
C GLY A 91 15.01 -7.94 -18.20
N HIS A 92 14.84 -7.29 -17.04
CA HIS A 92 15.69 -6.18 -16.63
C HIS A 92 16.86 -6.66 -15.75
N THR A 93 18.08 -6.34 -16.15
CA THR A 93 19.30 -6.58 -15.34
C THR A 93 19.46 -5.53 -14.23
N GLN A 94 18.88 -4.34 -14.42
CA GLN A 94 18.90 -3.23 -13.48
C GLN A 94 17.51 -2.64 -13.34
N ILE A 95 17.02 -2.61 -12.11
CA ILE A 95 15.67 -2.21 -11.75
C ILE A 95 15.75 -0.90 -10.95
N THR A 96 14.90 0.05 -11.30
CA THR A 96 14.63 1.25 -10.49
C THR A 96 13.16 1.28 -10.11
N SER A 97 12.81 2.02 -9.05
CA SER A 97 11.42 2.11 -8.59
C SER A 97 10.48 2.70 -9.65
N ILE A 98 11.01 3.39 -10.67
CA ILE A 98 10.23 3.97 -11.76
C ILE A 98 9.45 2.89 -12.53
N LEU A 99 10.00 1.67 -12.67
CA LEU A 99 9.33 0.56 -13.37
C LEU A 99 7.98 0.22 -12.73
N PHE A 100 7.87 0.35 -11.41
CA PHE A 100 6.63 0.03 -10.69
C PHE A 100 5.55 1.11 -10.80
N ARG A 101 5.85 2.30 -11.35
CA ARG A 101 4.84 3.37 -11.45
C ARG A 101 3.64 2.96 -12.30
N ALA A 102 3.86 2.14 -13.33
CA ALA A 102 2.81 1.64 -14.20
C ALA A 102 1.82 0.70 -13.47
N LEU A 103 2.20 0.15 -12.32
CA LEU A 103 1.36 -0.77 -11.54
C LEU A 103 0.29 -0.05 -10.71
N PHE A 104 0.40 1.27 -10.54
CA PHE A 104 -0.48 2.04 -9.67
C PHE A 104 -1.31 3.03 -10.49
N LYS A 105 -2.61 3.09 -10.21
CA LYS A 105 -3.51 4.09 -10.81
C LYS A 105 -3.53 5.41 -10.02
N GLY A 106 -2.92 5.41 -8.83
CA GLY A 106 -2.87 6.54 -7.91
C GLY A 106 -1.87 7.63 -8.31
N LYS A 107 -2.08 8.84 -7.77
CA LYS A 107 -1.22 10.01 -8.03
C LYS A 107 0.09 10.02 -7.22
N SER A 108 0.25 9.12 -6.25
CA SER A 108 1.48 9.11 -5.45
C SER A 108 2.64 8.51 -6.24
N VAL A 109 3.58 9.37 -6.59
CA VAL A 109 4.87 9.00 -7.19
C VAL A 109 5.79 8.22 -6.22
N ASN A 110 5.48 8.25 -4.91
CA ASN A 110 6.29 7.61 -3.88
C ASN A 110 5.99 6.12 -3.74
N THR A 111 4.75 5.69 -4.01
CA THR A 111 4.30 4.30 -3.80
C THR A 111 5.22 3.29 -4.49
N ALA A 112 5.71 3.62 -5.69
CA ALA A 112 6.62 2.78 -6.44
C ALA A 112 7.97 2.57 -5.71
N GLY A 113 8.48 3.61 -5.04
CA GLY A 113 9.67 3.51 -4.19
C GLY A 113 9.41 2.75 -2.89
N PHE A 114 8.23 2.91 -2.31
CA PHE A 114 7.83 2.17 -1.11
C PHE A 114 7.65 0.67 -1.39
N LEU A 115 7.04 0.31 -2.52
CA LEU A 115 6.96 -1.07 -2.97
C LEU A 115 8.37 -1.67 -3.14
N MET A 116 9.30 -0.94 -3.76
CA MET A 116 10.68 -1.41 -3.90
C MET A 116 11.37 -1.64 -2.54
N ALA A 117 11.09 -0.83 -1.52
CA ALA A 117 11.59 -1.07 -0.16
C ALA A 117 11.03 -2.37 0.43
N VAL A 118 9.73 -2.62 0.27
CA VAL A 118 9.08 -3.86 0.71
C VAL A 118 9.68 -5.07 0.00
N LEU A 119 9.87 -5.02 -1.32
CA LEU A 119 10.48 -6.11 -2.08
C LEU A 119 11.93 -6.37 -1.65
N GLN A 120 12.66 -5.32 -1.27
CA GLN A 120 14.02 -5.45 -0.73
C GLN A 120 13.99 -6.13 0.65
N GLN A 121 13.06 -5.75 1.52
CA GLN A 121 12.87 -6.35 2.84
C GLN A 121 12.53 -7.85 2.74
N GLU A 122 11.67 -8.22 1.79
CA GLU A 122 11.28 -9.61 1.55
C GLU A 122 12.33 -10.41 0.76
N GLY A 123 13.49 -9.81 0.45
CA GLY A 123 14.58 -10.48 -0.25
C GLY A 123 14.28 -10.83 -1.70
N LEU A 124 13.27 -10.22 -2.32
CA LEU A 124 12.85 -10.46 -3.71
C LEU A 124 13.69 -9.63 -4.70
N VAL A 125 14.16 -8.48 -4.24
CA VAL A 125 15.15 -7.65 -4.94
C VAL A 125 16.30 -7.30 -4.00
N GLN A 126 17.47 -7.04 -4.56
CA GLN A 126 18.63 -6.60 -3.81
C GLN A 126 19.28 -5.39 -4.46
N ARG A 127 19.86 -4.50 -3.64
CA ARG A 127 20.59 -3.33 -4.14
C ARG A 127 21.88 -3.80 -4.82
N VAL A 128 22.18 -3.25 -5.99
CA VAL A 128 23.43 -3.52 -6.71
C VAL A 128 24.59 -2.88 -5.94
N PRO A 129 25.68 -3.61 -5.63
CA PRO A 129 26.83 -3.08 -4.92
C PRO A 129 27.39 -1.81 -5.59
N GLY A 130 27.66 -0.78 -4.78
CA GLY A 130 28.20 0.50 -5.26
C GLY A 130 27.20 1.39 -6.02
N LYS A 131 25.91 1.01 -6.10
CA LYS A 131 24.87 1.81 -6.77
C LYS A 131 23.73 2.11 -5.81
N THR A 132 23.38 3.38 -5.65
CA THR A 132 22.40 3.83 -4.65
C THR A 132 20.94 3.59 -5.05
N ARG A 133 20.65 3.57 -6.36
CA ARG A 133 19.28 3.50 -6.90
C ARG A 133 19.02 2.29 -7.81
N LEU A 134 20.01 1.40 -7.95
CA LEU A 134 19.90 0.25 -8.84
C LEU A 134 19.72 -1.03 -8.04
N TYR A 135 18.77 -1.84 -8.48
CA TYR A 135 18.38 -3.09 -7.88
C TYR A 135 18.40 -4.22 -8.92
N ALA A 136 18.43 -5.46 -8.45
CA ALA A 136 18.30 -6.64 -9.29
C ALA A 136 17.37 -7.65 -8.63
N LEU A 137 16.63 -8.43 -9.43
CA LEU A 137 15.89 -9.59 -8.96
C LEU A 137 16.86 -10.58 -8.29
N THR A 138 16.50 -11.08 -7.11
CA THR A 138 17.23 -12.16 -6.45
C THR A 138 16.84 -13.52 -7.05
N GLU A 139 17.55 -14.56 -6.67
CA GLU A 139 17.12 -15.93 -6.98
C GLU A 139 15.78 -16.28 -6.33
N ALA A 140 15.54 -15.80 -5.10
CA ALA A 140 14.27 -15.99 -4.41
C ALA A 140 13.11 -15.33 -5.18
N GLY A 141 13.32 -14.11 -5.70
CA GLY A 141 12.37 -13.45 -6.58
C GLY A 141 12.09 -14.27 -7.84
N ARG A 142 13.12 -14.77 -8.52
CA ARG A 142 12.94 -15.61 -9.71
C ARG A 142 12.19 -16.91 -9.40
N LYS A 143 12.53 -17.59 -8.30
CA LYS A 143 11.87 -18.84 -7.88
C LYS A 143 10.40 -18.63 -7.48
N LYS A 144 10.05 -17.47 -6.92
CA LYS A 144 8.65 -17.16 -6.56
C LYS A 144 7.73 -17.06 -7.78
N ALA A 145 8.28 -16.82 -8.96
CA ALA A 145 7.54 -16.75 -10.22
C ALA A 145 7.49 -18.09 -10.99
N ALA A 146 8.24 -19.10 -10.55
CA ALA A 146 8.29 -20.44 -11.14
C ALA A 146 7.34 -21.39 -10.41
#